data_AF-A0A849EWK1-F1
#
_entry.id   AF-A0A849EWK1-F1
#
_cell.length_a   1.000
_cell.length_b   1.000
_cell.length_c   1.000
_cell.angle_alpha   90.00
_cell.angle_beta   90.00
_cell.angle_gamma   90.00
#
_symmetry.space_group_name_H-M   'P 1'
#
loop_
_entity.id
_entity.type
_entity.pdbx_description
1 polymer ?
#
loop_
_entity_poly.entity_id
_entity_poly.type
_entity_poly.pdbx_seq_one_letter_code
_entity_poly.pdbx_strand_id
1 'polypeptide(L)'
;MIYYTSRDLSKRLSIHPEKWKRWARAFLPPDPLGGLQSGVARQFSIPDAFKVYLGGYLVGRLRFTMPEAEVILSDLAAWLKKAGFLDLNPLPADDILRRIGYHRIYIIEPEGNGFAYVIRTLTAPAALAGQAQGQACFRQIYMGTCEAPKSDSQQDPLLSEAVLGARVVTVSALYGHFLRHLQAHD
;
A
#
# COMPACT_ATOMS: atom_id res chain seq x y z
N MET A 1 -1.05 -9.40 -21.01
CA MET A 1 -0.72 -8.45 -19.93
C MET A 1 -1.26 -7.09 -20.35
N ILE A 2 -2.11 -6.48 -19.54
CA ILE A 2 -2.74 -5.18 -19.87
C ILE A 2 -1.84 -4.06 -19.35
N TYR A 3 -1.51 -3.12 -20.23
CA TYR A 3 -0.75 -1.92 -19.89
C TYR A 3 -1.64 -0.69 -20.00
N TYR A 4 -1.41 0.28 -19.13
CA TYR A 4 -2.15 1.53 -19.10
C TYR A 4 -1.24 2.72 -19.41
N THR A 5 -1.78 3.77 -20.02
CA THR A 5 -1.06 5.04 -20.15
C THR A 5 -1.35 5.97 -18.96
N SER A 6 -0.52 7.01 -18.77
CA SER A 6 -0.82 8.05 -17.77
C SER A 6 -2.19 8.69 -17.98
N ARG A 7 -2.63 8.84 -19.23
CA ARG A 7 -3.93 9.42 -19.58
C ARG A 7 -5.07 8.51 -19.11
N ASP A 8 -4.95 7.21 -19.37
CA ASP A 8 -5.96 6.22 -18.99
C ASP A 8 -6.10 6.15 -17.47
N LEU A 9 -4.97 6.04 -16.75
CA LEU A 9 -4.98 5.97 -15.28
C LEU A 9 -5.52 7.25 -14.65
N SER A 10 -5.13 8.41 -15.17
CA SER A 10 -5.64 9.70 -14.68
C SER A 10 -7.16 9.80 -14.84
N LYS A 11 -7.69 9.35 -15.98
CA LYS A 11 -9.14 9.34 -16.25
C LYS A 11 -9.86 8.33 -15.36
N ARG A 12 -9.44 7.07 -15.35
CA ARG A 12 -10.09 5.98 -14.60
C ARG A 12 -10.04 6.21 -13.09
N LEU A 13 -8.94 6.77 -12.56
CA LEU A 13 -8.76 7.04 -11.13
C LEU A 13 -9.23 8.44 -10.71
N SER A 14 -9.72 9.25 -11.63
CA SER A 14 -10.09 10.66 -11.39
C SER A 14 -8.97 11.47 -10.72
N ILE A 15 -7.72 11.22 -11.12
CA ILE A 15 -6.52 11.92 -10.65
C ILE A 15 -6.09 12.92 -11.71
N HIS A 16 -5.78 14.15 -11.32
CA HIS A 16 -5.27 15.15 -12.26
C HIS A 16 -4.00 14.65 -12.98
N PRO A 17 -3.90 14.73 -14.32
CA PRO A 17 -2.78 14.15 -15.08
C PRO A 17 -1.39 14.60 -14.64
N GLU A 18 -1.22 15.88 -14.33
CA GLU A 18 0.06 16.41 -13.85
C GLU A 18 0.43 15.88 -12.45
N LYS A 19 -0.58 15.60 -11.62
CA LYS A 19 -0.38 14.99 -10.30
C LYS A 19 0.08 13.53 -10.47
N TRP A 20 -0.59 12.78 -11.35
CA TRP A 20 -0.21 11.42 -11.69
C TRP A 20 1.23 11.34 -12.22
N LYS A 21 1.59 12.18 -13.21
CA LYS A 21 2.94 12.24 -13.77
C LYS A 21 3.99 12.56 -12.71
N ARG A 22 3.72 13.51 -11.81
CA ARG A 22 4.62 13.85 -10.71
C ARG A 22 4.85 12.65 -9.78
N TRP A 23 3.79 11.95 -9.40
CA TRP A 23 3.89 10.75 -8.55
C TRP A 23 4.62 9.60 -9.26
N ALA A 24 4.33 9.38 -10.54
CA ALA A 24 4.99 8.35 -11.33
C ALA A 24 6.50 8.57 -11.45
N ARG A 25 6.94 9.84 -11.56
CA ARG A 25 8.37 10.19 -11.57
C ARG A 25 9.06 9.99 -10.22
N ALA A 26 8.32 10.15 -9.12
CA ALA A 26 8.85 10.01 -7.77
C ALA A 26 8.93 8.54 -7.31
N PHE A 27 7.90 7.74 -7.58
CA PHE A 27 7.75 6.41 -6.98
C PHE A 27 8.20 5.24 -7.85
N LEU A 28 8.50 5.51 -9.12
CA LEU A 28 8.99 4.51 -10.06
C LEU A 28 10.36 4.92 -10.62
N PRO A 29 11.19 3.94 -11.00
CA PRO A 29 12.44 4.24 -11.69
C PRO A 29 12.17 4.99 -13.01
N PRO A 30 13.20 5.64 -13.58
CA PRO A 30 13.15 6.21 -14.91
C PRO A 30 12.56 5.21 -15.93
N ASP A 31 11.79 5.71 -16.87
CA ASP A 31 11.16 4.87 -17.88
C ASP A 31 12.24 4.19 -18.76
N PRO A 32 12.30 2.85 -18.81
CA PRO A 32 13.30 2.14 -19.61
C PRO A 32 13.21 2.46 -21.11
N LEU A 33 12.02 2.83 -21.62
CA LEU A 33 11.82 3.18 -23.02
C LEU A 33 11.99 4.67 -23.29
N GLY A 34 11.80 5.52 -22.28
CA GLY A 34 11.88 6.97 -22.41
C GLY A 34 13.28 7.50 -22.74
N GLY A 35 14.33 6.73 -22.45
CA GLY A 35 15.71 7.06 -22.83
C GLY A 35 16.12 6.57 -24.22
N LEU A 36 15.42 5.59 -24.78
CA LEU A 36 15.76 4.96 -26.06
C LEU A 36 15.02 5.58 -27.24
N GLN A 37 13.79 6.08 -27.03
CA GLN A 37 12.98 6.74 -28.04
C GLN A 37 12.26 7.96 -27.47
N SER A 38 12.69 9.15 -27.91
CA SER A 38 11.98 10.40 -27.60
C SER A 38 10.54 10.33 -28.14
N GLY A 39 9.56 10.57 -27.28
CA GLY A 39 8.14 10.62 -27.64
C GLY A 39 7.30 9.41 -27.26
N VAL A 40 7.89 8.32 -26.75
CA VAL A 40 7.12 7.17 -26.25
C VAL A 40 6.56 7.48 -24.86
N ALA A 41 5.24 7.37 -24.70
CA ALA A 41 4.58 7.56 -23.42
C ALA A 41 4.79 6.35 -22.51
N ARG A 42 5.10 6.61 -21.22
CA ARG A 42 5.24 5.57 -20.20
C ARG A 42 4.01 4.69 -20.13
N GLN A 43 4.25 3.38 -20.25
CA GLN A 43 3.26 2.34 -20.00
C GLN A 43 3.40 1.84 -18.56
N PHE A 44 2.26 1.58 -17.92
CA PHE A 44 2.19 1.13 -16.55
C PHE A 44 1.62 -0.27 -16.50
N SER A 45 2.36 -1.17 -15.87
CA SER A 45 1.80 -2.43 -15.38
C SER A 45 0.86 -2.15 -14.19
N ILE A 46 0.02 -3.13 -13.84
CA ILE A 46 -0.88 -2.99 -12.69
C ILE A 46 -0.12 -2.82 -11.37
N PRO A 47 0.98 -3.58 -11.09
CA PRO A 47 1.83 -3.33 -9.93
C PRO A 47 2.42 -1.92 -9.89
N ASP A 48 2.92 -1.41 -11.02
CA ASP A 48 3.51 -0.07 -11.07
C ASP A 48 2.45 1.01 -10.85
N ALA A 49 1.29 0.87 -11.51
CA ALA A 49 0.16 1.76 -11.33
C ALA A 49 -0.33 1.75 -9.88
N PHE A 50 -0.42 0.59 -9.25
CA PHE A 50 -0.82 0.50 -7.85
C PHE A 50 0.22 1.12 -6.92
N LYS A 51 1.52 0.91 -7.15
CA LYS A 51 2.59 1.53 -6.37
C LYS A 51 2.51 3.06 -6.42
N VAL A 52 2.27 3.63 -7.61
CA VAL A 52 2.07 5.08 -7.79
C VAL A 52 0.81 5.56 -7.09
N TYR A 53 -0.29 4.81 -7.21
CA TYR A 53 -1.56 5.13 -6.56
C TYR A 53 -1.45 5.12 -5.03
N LEU A 54 -0.79 4.10 -4.45
CA LEU A 54 -0.52 4.01 -3.02
C LEU A 54 0.35 5.18 -2.54
N GLY A 55 1.44 5.49 -3.24
CA GLY A 55 2.26 6.66 -2.93
C GLY A 55 1.49 7.98 -2.99
N GLY A 56 0.65 8.13 -4.01
CA GLY A 56 -0.26 9.26 -4.13
C GLY A 56 -1.25 9.38 -2.98
N TYR A 57 -1.73 8.25 -2.44
CA TYR A 57 -2.58 8.20 -1.25
C TYR A 57 -1.81 8.62 0.02
N LEU A 58 -0.57 8.16 0.20
CA LEU A 58 0.30 8.58 1.31
C LEU A 58 0.48 10.10 1.34
N VAL A 59 0.79 10.70 0.19
CA VAL A 59 1.02 12.15 0.09
C VAL A 59 -0.29 12.95 0.16
N GLY A 60 -1.30 12.53 -0.61
CA GLY A 60 -2.53 13.30 -0.77
C GLY A 60 -3.48 13.20 0.42
N ARG A 61 -3.57 12.01 1.03
CA ARG A 61 -4.55 11.73 2.10
C ARG A 61 -3.90 11.67 3.48
N LEU A 62 -2.75 11.01 3.60
CA LEU A 62 -2.04 10.87 4.88
C LEU A 62 -1.02 11.98 5.14
N ARG A 63 -0.87 12.94 4.23
CA ARG A 63 -0.05 14.16 4.38
C ARG A 63 1.45 13.91 4.59
N PHE A 64 1.95 12.75 4.17
CA PHE A 64 3.40 12.54 4.07
C PHE A 64 4.00 13.43 2.98
N THR A 65 5.24 13.85 3.16
CA THR A 65 6.02 14.49 2.09
C THR A 65 6.35 13.46 0.99
N MET A 66 6.75 13.93 -0.20
CA MET A 66 7.13 13.01 -1.29
C MET A 66 8.30 12.10 -0.91
N PRO A 67 9.40 12.60 -0.28
CA PRO A 67 10.50 11.75 0.17
C PRO A 67 10.09 10.75 1.24
N GLU A 68 9.25 11.14 2.20
CA GLU A 68 8.72 10.23 3.22
C GLU A 68 7.91 9.09 2.60
N ALA A 69 7.01 9.41 1.67
CA ALA A 69 6.23 8.41 0.97
C ALA A 69 7.12 7.45 0.15
N GLU A 70 8.22 7.94 -0.42
CA GLU A 70 9.19 7.10 -1.13
C GLU A 70 9.87 6.10 -0.20
N VAL A 71 10.34 6.56 0.98
CA VAL A 71 10.91 5.69 2.03
C VAL A 71 9.90 4.64 2.46
N ILE A 72 8.66 5.06 2.77
CA ILE A 72 7.59 4.16 3.19
C ILE A 72 7.29 3.08 2.14
N LEU A 73 7.22 3.45 0.86
CA LEU A 73 6.99 2.49 -0.21
C LEU A 73 8.17 1.53 -0.39
N SER A 74 9.40 2.01 -0.21
CA SER A 74 10.61 1.18 -0.28
C SER A 74 10.61 0.13 0.81
N ASP A 75 10.36 0.53 2.06
CA ASP A 75 10.32 -0.36 3.23
C ASP A 75 9.21 -1.42 3.10
N LEU A 76 8.05 -1.02 2.61
CA LEU A 76 6.90 -1.90 2.44
C LEU A 76 6.96 -2.76 1.17
N ALA A 77 7.86 -2.48 0.21
CA ALA A 77 7.85 -3.11 -1.12
C ALA A 77 7.93 -4.65 -1.06
N ALA A 78 8.84 -5.18 -0.24
CA ALA A 78 9.03 -6.62 -0.08
C ALA A 78 7.78 -7.30 0.51
N TRP A 79 7.15 -6.64 1.50
CA TRP A 79 5.93 -7.12 2.11
C TRP A 79 4.73 -7.05 1.16
N LEU A 80 4.56 -5.93 0.45
CA LEU A 80 3.48 -5.74 -0.53
C LEU A 80 3.54 -6.79 -1.65
N LYS A 81 4.75 -7.09 -2.12
CA LYS A 81 4.98 -8.16 -3.11
C LYS A 81 4.62 -9.53 -2.54
N LYS A 82 5.10 -9.87 -1.33
CA LYS A 82 4.79 -11.16 -0.69
C LYS A 82 3.30 -11.34 -0.39
N ALA A 83 2.60 -10.26 -0.06
CA ALA A 83 1.17 -10.25 0.18
C ALA A 83 0.33 -10.28 -1.12
N GLY A 84 0.96 -10.20 -2.29
CA GLY A 84 0.30 -10.30 -3.60
C GLY A 84 -0.28 -8.98 -4.13
N PHE A 85 -0.02 -7.84 -3.48
CA PHE A 85 -0.51 -6.52 -3.95
C PHE A 85 0.24 -6.01 -5.18
N LEU A 86 1.47 -6.50 -5.40
CA LEU A 86 2.32 -6.13 -6.53
C LEU A 86 2.48 -7.28 -7.54
N ASP A 87 1.50 -8.19 -7.59
CA ASP A 87 1.47 -9.29 -8.54
C ASP A 87 0.98 -8.82 -9.91
N LEU A 88 1.58 -9.38 -10.97
CA LEU A 88 1.27 -9.04 -12.36
C LEU A 88 -0.14 -9.45 -12.79
N ASN A 89 -0.71 -10.46 -12.14
CA ASN A 89 -2.07 -10.94 -12.36
C ASN A 89 -2.95 -10.50 -11.18
N PRO A 90 -3.64 -9.35 -11.28
CA PRO A 90 -4.50 -8.89 -10.21
C PRO A 90 -5.63 -9.88 -9.99
N LEU A 91 -5.98 -10.09 -8.72
CA LEU A 91 -7.19 -10.80 -8.36
C LEU A 91 -8.41 -9.91 -8.66
N PRO A 92 -9.58 -10.48 -8.98
CA PRO A 92 -10.83 -9.72 -8.99
C PRO A 92 -11.00 -8.97 -7.67
N ALA A 93 -11.53 -7.74 -7.72
CA ALA A 93 -11.64 -6.90 -6.53
C ALA A 93 -12.41 -7.58 -5.39
N ASP A 94 -13.41 -8.38 -5.73
CA ASP A 94 -14.26 -9.11 -4.78
C ASP A 94 -13.56 -10.29 -4.11
N ASP A 95 -12.49 -10.83 -4.72
CA ASP A 95 -11.73 -11.96 -4.20
C ASP A 95 -10.52 -11.54 -3.35
N ILE A 96 -10.18 -10.25 -3.31
CA ILE A 96 -9.04 -9.73 -2.51
C ILE A 96 -9.19 -10.15 -1.05
N LEU A 97 -10.37 -9.93 -0.45
CA LEU A 97 -10.60 -10.24 0.96
C LEU A 97 -10.51 -11.74 1.25
N ARG A 98 -10.91 -12.59 0.29
CA ARG A 98 -10.89 -14.05 0.44
C ARG A 98 -9.49 -14.63 0.29
N ARG A 99 -8.70 -14.11 -0.64
CA ARG A 99 -7.39 -14.69 -1.01
C ARG A 99 -6.21 -14.00 -0.33
N ILE A 100 -6.23 -12.67 -0.25
CA ILE A 100 -5.15 -11.89 0.36
C ILE A 100 -5.45 -11.64 1.84
N GLY A 101 -6.72 -11.52 2.21
CA GLY A 101 -7.14 -11.11 3.55
C GLY A 101 -7.21 -9.59 3.69
N TYR A 102 -7.71 -9.14 4.83
CA TYR A 102 -7.86 -7.71 5.09
C TYR A 102 -6.67 -7.18 5.89
N HIS A 103 -5.87 -6.32 5.27
CA HIS A 103 -4.64 -5.78 5.85
C HIS A 103 -4.78 -4.30 6.18
N ARG A 104 -4.36 -3.94 7.38
CA ARG A 104 -4.17 -2.56 7.84
C ARG A 104 -2.71 -2.34 8.20
N ILE A 105 -2.12 -1.29 7.65
CA ILE A 105 -0.76 -0.86 7.97
C ILE A 105 -0.88 0.41 8.81
N TYR A 106 -0.31 0.37 10.00
CA TYR A 106 -0.14 1.50 10.90
C TYR A 106 1.28 2.01 10.70
N ILE A 107 1.41 3.24 10.23
CA ILE A 107 2.69 3.92 10.02
C ILE A 107 2.91 4.82 11.22
N ILE A 108 4.03 4.58 11.92
CA ILE A 108 4.42 5.26 13.14
C ILE A 108 5.70 6.04 12.84
N GLU A 109 5.74 7.27 13.32
CA GLU A 109 6.91 8.15 13.29
C GLU A 109 7.48 8.17 14.72
N PRO A 110 8.43 7.29 15.07
CA PRO A 110 9.07 7.32 16.39
C PRO A 110 9.86 8.62 16.58
N GLU A 111 10.21 8.97 17.82
CA GLU A 111 11.11 10.09 18.12
C GLU A 111 12.51 9.84 17.51
N GLY A 112 12.68 10.16 16.23
CA GLY A 112 13.87 9.88 15.44
C GLY A 112 13.61 9.99 13.93
N ASN A 113 14.68 9.96 13.13
CA ASN A 113 14.59 9.95 11.67
C ASN A 113 14.29 8.52 11.19
N GLY A 114 13.01 8.17 11.05
CA GLY A 114 12.61 6.86 10.52
C GLY A 114 11.12 6.59 10.61
N PHE A 115 10.74 5.40 10.15
CA PHE A 115 9.36 4.91 10.20
C PHE A 115 9.33 3.50 10.79
N ALA A 116 8.29 3.24 11.56
CA ALA A 116 7.92 1.90 12.01
C ALA A 116 6.52 1.55 11.47
N TYR A 117 6.32 0.28 11.19
CA TYR A 117 5.12 -0.25 10.58
C TYR A 117 4.58 -1.41 11.40
N VAL A 118 3.31 -1.31 11.77
CA VAL A 118 2.57 -2.45 12.31
C VAL A 118 1.57 -2.87 11.27
N ILE A 119 1.60 -4.13 10.88
CA ILE A 119 0.69 -4.68 9.87
C ILE A 119 -0.22 -5.66 10.58
N ARG A 120 -1.52 -5.35 10.60
CA ARG A 120 -2.56 -6.23 11.12
C ARG A 120 -3.32 -6.85 9.97
N THR A 121 -3.27 -8.17 9.87
CA THR A 121 -4.08 -8.98 8.97
C THR A 121 -5.29 -9.48 9.75
N LEU A 122 -6.49 -9.02 9.40
CA LEU A 122 -7.72 -9.60 9.93
C LEU A 122 -7.98 -10.91 9.18
N THR A 123 -7.98 -11.99 9.94
CA THR A 123 -8.55 -13.27 9.51
C THR A 123 -10.02 -13.20 9.84
N ALA A 124 -10.90 -13.48 8.87
CA ALA A 124 -12.30 -13.70 9.20
C ALA A 124 -12.36 -14.80 10.27
N PRO A 125 -13.15 -14.65 11.35
CA PRO A 125 -13.33 -15.74 12.28
C PRO A 125 -13.89 -16.90 11.47
N ALA A 126 -13.17 -18.03 11.45
CA ALA A 126 -13.80 -19.30 11.10
C ALA A 126 -15.03 -19.38 12.00
N ALA A 127 -16.21 -19.51 11.41
CA ALA A 127 -17.45 -19.64 12.17
C ALA A 127 -17.34 -20.91 13.02
N LEU A 128 -16.77 -20.79 14.22
CA LEU A 128 -16.87 -21.79 15.27
C LEU A 128 -18.34 -21.78 15.66
N ALA A 129 -19.05 -22.81 15.21
CA ALA A 129 -20.44 -23.04 15.51
C ALA A 129 -20.67 -22.84 17.03
N GLY A 130 -21.38 -21.77 17.40
CA GLY A 130 -21.93 -21.62 18.76
C GLY A 130 -21.54 -20.39 19.58
N GLN A 131 -20.68 -19.47 19.12
CA GLN A 131 -20.40 -18.23 19.89
C GLN A 131 -20.87 -16.96 19.16
N ALA A 132 -21.88 -16.30 19.75
CA ALA A 132 -22.60 -15.14 19.23
C ALA A 132 -21.83 -13.81 19.22
N GLN A 133 -20.51 -13.82 19.46
CA GLN A 133 -19.66 -12.65 19.28
C GLN A 133 -18.34 -13.13 18.68
N GLY A 134 -18.26 -13.11 17.34
CA GLY A 134 -17.04 -13.49 16.62
C GLY A 134 -15.89 -12.56 17.00
N GLN A 135 -15.03 -13.02 17.89
CA GLN A 135 -13.80 -12.32 18.24
C GLN A 135 -12.92 -12.30 16.98
N ALA A 136 -12.68 -11.11 16.41
CA ALA A 136 -11.87 -10.98 15.21
C ALA A 136 -10.41 -11.30 15.54
N CYS A 137 -9.94 -12.49 15.15
CA CYS A 137 -8.54 -12.87 15.30
C CYS A 137 -7.71 -12.16 14.23
N PHE A 138 -6.67 -11.44 14.66
CA PHE A 138 -5.73 -10.79 13.76
C PHE A 138 -4.32 -11.34 13.93
N ARG A 139 -3.58 -11.43 12.82
CA ARG A 139 -2.13 -11.65 12.82
C ARG A 139 -1.42 -10.32 12.74
N GLN A 140 -0.39 -10.13 13.55
CA GLN A 140 0.42 -8.91 13.58
C GLN A 140 1.83 -9.17 13.04
N ILE A 141 2.36 -8.23 12.27
CA ILE A 141 3.75 -8.19 11.80
C ILE A 141 4.30 -6.80 12.11
N TYR A 142 5.53 -6.75 12.64
CA TYR A 142 6.26 -5.51 12.88
C TYR A 142 7.39 -5.38 11.85
N MET A 143 7.55 -4.17 11.29
CA MET A 143 8.63 -3.79 10.40
C MET A 143 9.10 -2.38 10.77
N GLY A 144 10.37 -2.01 10.60
CA GLY A 144 10.84 -0.66 10.89
C GLY A 144 12.35 -0.52 10.76
N THR A 145 12.83 0.71 10.55
CA THR A 145 14.25 1.04 10.35
C THR A 145 14.99 1.43 11.62
N CYS A 146 14.27 1.71 12.71
CA CYS A 146 14.86 1.96 14.02
C CYS A 146 15.18 0.60 14.68
N GLU A 147 16.38 0.46 15.24
CA GLU A 147 16.71 -0.70 16.09
C GLU A 147 15.59 -0.86 17.11
N ALA A 148 14.88 -1.99 17.04
CA ALA A 148 13.88 -2.31 18.04
C ALA A 148 14.57 -2.21 19.43
N PRO A 149 13.94 -1.57 20.44
CA PRO A 149 14.47 -1.66 21.78
C PRO A 149 14.60 -3.14 22.12
N LYS A 150 15.82 -3.57 22.41
CA LYS A 150 16.14 -4.91 22.93
C LYS A 150 15.58 -5.01 24.35
N SER A 151 14.26 -5.11 24.48
CA SER A 151 13.60 -5.47 25.72
C SER A 151 12.73 -6.69 25.44
N ASP A 152 12.92 -7.74 26.25
CA ASP A 152 12.28 -9.06 26.21
C ASP A 152 10.75 -9.07 26.40
N SER A 153 10.09 -7.93 26.17
CA SER A 153 8.65 -7.78 26.20
C SER A 153 8.17 -7.39 24.80
N GLN A 154 7.52 -8.33 24.13
CA GLN A 154 6.70 -8.11 22.93
C GLN A 154 5.49 -7.21 23.25
N GLN A 155 5.71 -6.00 23.75
CA GLN A 155 4.64 -5.02 23.91
C GLN A 155 4.34 -4.43 22.54
N ASP A 156 3.04 -4.37 22.22
CA ASP A 156 2.58 -3.75 20.98
C ASP A 156 2.99 -2.26 21.01
N PRO A 157 3.83 -1.77 20.08
CA PRO A 157 4.22 -0.38 20.04
C PRO A 157 3.01 0.55 19.88
N LEU A 158 1.88 0.09 19.33
CA LEU A 158 0.64 0.87 19.30
C LEU A 158 -0.02 1.03 20.67
N LEU A 159 0.38 0.22 21.66
CA LEU A 159 -0.08 0.29 23.06
C LEU A 159 0.98 0.95 23.96
N SER A 160 2.16 1.27 23.43
CA SER A 160 3.19 1.99 24.16
C SER A 160 2.88 3.48 24.18
N GLU A 161 2.95 4.11 25.36
CA GLU A 161 2.76 5.56 25.54
C GLU A 161 3.77 6.40 24.74
N ALA A 162 4.85 5.78 24.24
CA ALA A 162 5.87 6.42 23.40
C ALA A 162 5.40 6.74 21.97
N VAL A 163 4.26 6.21 21.51
CA VAL A 163 3.74 6.48 20.16
C VAL A 163 2.76 7.64 20.20
N LEU A 164 3.24 8.83 19.80
CA LEU A 164 2.46 10.07 19.74
C LEU A 164 1.29 10.02 18.73
N GLY A 165 1.33 9.10 17.78
CA GLY A 165 0.24 8.85 16.83
C GLY A 165 0.63 7.91 15.69
N ALA A 166 -0.37 7.23 15.12
CA ALA A 166 -0.18 6.35 13.97
C ALA A 166 -1.11 6.75 12.81
N ARG A 167 -0.55 6.85 11.60
CA ARG A 167 -1.33 7.04 10.37
C ARG A 167 -1.68 5.69 9.79
N VAL A 168 -2.96 5.45 9.52
CA VAL A 168 -3.44 4.11 9.13
C VAL A 168 -3.83 4.08 7.66
N VAL A 169 -3.35 3.05 6.95
CA VAL A 169 -3.83 2.70 5.60
C VAL A 169 -4.43 1.30 5.62
N THR A 170 -5.67 1.19 5.14
CA THR A 170 -6.30 -0.11 4.88
C THR A 170 -5.94 -0.53 3.46
N VAL A 171 -4.78 -1.18 3.30
CA VAL A 171 -4.20 -1.45 1.97
C VAL A 171 -5.09 -2.37 1.13
N SER A 172 -5.77 -3.37 1.73
CA SER A 172 -6.70 -4.23 0.99
C SER A 172 -7.89 -3.45 0.42
N ALA A 173 -8.46 -2.53 1.19
CA ALA A 173 -9.57 -1.69 0.73
C ALA A 173 -9.11 -0.70 -0.35
N LEU A 174 -7.90 -0.14 -0.19
CA LEU A 174 -7.33 0.77 -1.18
C LEU A 174 -7.02 0.06 -2.50
N TYR A 175 -6.48 -1.16 -2.46
CA TYR A 175 -6.23 -2.00 -3.63
C TYR A 175 -7.54 -2.39 -4.33
N GLY A 176 -8.56 -2.82 -3.57
CA GLY A 176 -9.87 -3.13 -4.14
C GLY A 176 -10.59 -1.92 -4.74
N HIS A 177 -10.39 -0.72 -4.17
CA HIS A 177 -10.87 0.52 -4.78
C HIS A 177 -10.15 0.80 -6.12
N PHE A 178 -8.82 0.67 -6.13
CA PHE A 178 -8.00 0.83 -7.32
C PHE A 178 -8.44 -0.12 -8.45
N LEU A 179 -8.59 -1.42 -8.17
CA LEU A 179 -8.98 -2.39 -9.19
C LEU A 179 -10.39 -2.14 -9.73
N ARG A 180 -11.36 -1.77 -8.89
CA ARG A 180 -12.72 -1.44 -9.34
C ARG A 180 -12.73 -0.29 -10.34
N HIS A 181 -11.92 0.75 -10.11
CA HIS A 181 -11.79 1.86 -11.06
C HIS A 181 -11.10 1.46 -12.36
N LEU A 182 -10.19 0.49 -12.31
CA LEU A 182 -9.60 -0.07 -13.53
C LEU A 182 -10.58 -0.96 -14.29
N GLN A 183 -11.49 -1.67 -13.62
CA GLN A 183 -12.42 -2.61 -14.26
C GLN A 183 -13.74 -1.96 -14.73
N ALA A 184 -14.14 -0.82 -14.17
CA ALA A 184 -15.42 -0.17 -14.48
C ALA A 184 -15.52 0.50 -15.87
N HIS A 185 -14.50 0.38 -16.71
CA HIS A 185 -14.38 1.11 -17.99
C HIS A 185 -13.99 0.22 -19.18
N ASP A 186 -14.20 -1.09 -19.05
CA ASP A 186 -14.17 -2.06 -20.16
C ASP A 186 -15.61 -2.45 -20.52
#